data_AF-A0A535IE84-F1
#
_entry.id   AF-A0A535IE84-F1
#
_cell.length_a   1.000
_cell.length_b   1.000
_cell.length_c   1.000
_cell.angle_alpha   90.00
_cell.angle_beta   90.00
_cell.angle_gamma   90.00
#
_symmetry.space_group_name_H-M   'P 1'
#
loop_
_entity.id
_entity.type
_entity.pdbx_description
1 polymer ?
#
loop_
_entity_poly.entity_id
_entity_poly.type
_entity_poly.pdbx_seq_one_letter_code
_entity_poly.pdbx_strand_id
1 'polypeptide(L)'
;MTRDVSGVVTANGVFGILGDTTASSGAVNDFFVMVMRGATLSQHLTVVFINVGSHGPAQSVSYGVIAERMPNAWGEFMFKLYVKPIGFANSCWQIKTDAGDTGLVLEIGS
;
A
#
# COMPACT_ATOMS: atom_id res chain seq x y z
N MET A 1 -3.24 -21.07 -6.52
CA MET A 1 -3.87 -19.92 -5.83
C MET A 1 -4.42 -18.99 -6.90
N THR A 2 -5.74 -18.98 -7.04
CA THR A 2 -6.46 -18.02 -7.90
C THR A 2 -6.42 -16.68 -7.19
N ARG A 3 -5.62 -15.74 -7.70
CA ARG A 3 -5.64 -14.33 -7.27
C ARG A 3 -7.09 -13.85 -7.28
N ASP A 4 -7.55 -13.24 -6.20
CA ASP A 4 -8.78 -12.46 -6.26
C ASP A 4 -8.56 -11.34 -7.27
N VAL A 5 -9.25 -11.43 -8.39
CA VAL A 5 -9.23 -10.44 -9.48
C VAL A 5 -9.83 -9.09 -9.03
N SER A 6 -10.33 -9.03 -7.79
CA SER A 6 -11.17 -7.98 -7.23
C SER A 6 -10.93 -7.75 -5.73
N GLY A 7 -9.69 -7.86 -5.24
CA GLY A 7 -9.36 -7.55 -3.84
C GLY A 7 -9.65 -6.08 -3.53
N VAL A 8 -10.66 -5.81 -2.69
CA VAL A 8 -10.92 -4.47 -2.16
C VAL A 8 -11.22 -4.66 -0.68
N VAL A 9 -10.23 -4.38 0.16
CA VAL A 9 -10.41 -4.36 1.62
C VAL A 9 -10.13 -2.94 2.11
N THR A 10 -11.17 -2.21 2.49
CA THR A 10 -11.06 -1.04 3.38
C THR A 10 -12.25 -0.90 4.31
N ALA A 11 -11.99 -0.19 5.42
CA ALA A 11 -13.01 0.27 6.35
C ALA A 11 -13.82 1.48 5.84
N ASN A 12 -13.26 2.32 4.94
CA ASN A 12 -13.88 3.57 4.49
C ASN A 12 -14.39 3.55 3.03
N GLY A 13 -14.13 2.49 2.26
CA GLY A 13 -14.62 2.32 0.88
C GLY A 13 -13.99 3.23 -0.18
N VAL A 14 -12.95 4.01 0.18
CA VAL A 14 -12.27 4.96 -0.72
C VAL A 14 -10.95 4.38 -1.25
N PHE A 15 -10.21 3.67 -0.40
CA PHE A 15 -8.91 3.05 -0.72
C PHE A 15 -9.01 1.52 -0.70
N GLY A 16 -8.09 0.80 -1.32
CA GLY A 16 -8.16 -0.66 -1.39
C GLY A 16 -6.86 -1.26 -1.88
N ILE A 17 -6.63 -2.53 -1.58
CA ILE A 17 -5.45 -3.28 -2.03
C ILE A 17 -5.90 -4.41 -2.95
N LEU A 18 -5.38 -4.45 -4.18
CA LEU A 18 -5.55 -5.59 -5.07
C LEU A 18 -4.51 -6.68 -4.75
N GLY A 19 -4.96 -7.92 -4.57
CA GLY A 19 -4.10 -9.07 -4.28
C GLY A 19 -3.80 -9.24 -2.80
N ASP A 20 -2.64 -9.80 -2.49
CA ASP A 20 -2.23 -10.12 -1.12
C ASP A 20 -1.85 -8.84 -0.34
N THR A 21 -2.31 -8.74 0.90
CA THR A 21 -1.98 -7.63 1.82
C THR A 21 -0.71 -7.87 2.63
N THR A 22 -0.02 -8.97 2.38
CA THR A 22 1.26 -9.34 3.01
C THR A 22 2.39 -9.17 2.00
N ALA A 23 3.54 -8.70 2.46
CA ALA A 23 4.76 -8.58 1.66
C ALA A 23 5.95 -9.10 2.47
N SER A 24 6.96 -9.66 1.81
CA SER A 24 8.17 -10.15 2.50
C SER A 24 9.18 -9.03 2.66
N SER A 25 9.71 -8.87 3.89
CA SER A 25 10.84 -7.97 4.14
C SER A 25 12.14 -8.38 3.42
N GLY A 26 12.26 -9.64 3.00
CA GLY A 26 13.43 -10.16 2.28
C GLY A 26 13.42 -9.85 0.78
N ALA A 27 12.24 -9.53 0.22
CA ALA A 27 12.07 -9.22 -1.18
C ALA A 27 12.29 -7.72 -1.42
N VAL A 28 13.56 -7.32 -1.59
CA VAL A 28 13.90 -6.01 -2.13
C VAL A 28 13.23 -5.93 -3.51
N ASN A 29 12.20 -5.09 -3.65
CA ASN A 29 11.28 -4.92 -4.80
C ASN A 29 9.88 -5.53 -4.67
N ASP A 30 9.49 -6.07 -3.52
CA ASP A 30 8.08 -6.37 -3.28
C ASP A 30 7.26 -5.07 -3.32
N PHE A 31 6.09 -5.17 -3.95
CA PHE A 31 5.12 -4.10 -4.03
C PHE A 31 3.73 -4.65 -3.92
N PHE A 32 2.83 -3.83 -3.41
CA PHE A 32 1.40 -4.09 -3.46
C PHE A 32 0.71 -2.97 -4.24
N VAL A 33 -0.48 -3.30 -4.74
CA VAL A 33 -1.23 -2.43 -5.64
C VAL A 33 -2.36 -1.78 -4.87
N MET A 34 -2.18 -0.50 -4.56
CA MET A 34 -3.23 0.31 -3.96
C MET A 34 -4.12 0.90 -5.05
N VAL A 35 -5.43 0.86 -4.85
CA VAL A 35 -6.43 1.50 -5.69
C VAL A 35 -7.17 2.56 -4.89
N MET A 36 -7.56 3.65 -5.56
CA MET A 36 -8.36 4.73 -4.98
C MET A 36 -9.51 5.04 -5.93
N ARG A 37 -10.73 5.13 -5.41
CA ARG A 37 -11.90 5.48 -6.21
C ARG A 37 -11.73 6.88 -6.82
N GLY A 38 -11.88 6.98 -8.13
CA GLY A 38 -11.75 8.26 -8.85
C GLY A 38 -10.31 8.73 -9.05
N ALA A 39 -9.32 7.85 -8.88
CA ALA A 39 -7.93 8.17 -9.20
C ALA A 39 -7.78 8.60 -10.67
N THR A 40 -6.80 9.46 -10.96
CA THR A 40 -6.50 9.94 -12.32
C THR A 40 -5.06 9.62 -12.72
N LEU A 41 -4.78 9.60 -14.03
CA LEU A 41 -3.43 9.38 -14.55
C LEU A 41 -2.45 10.41 -13.97
N SER A 42 -1.28 9.96 -13.54
CA SER A 42 -0.23 10.82 -12.97
C SER A 42 -0.63 11.54 -11.67
N GLN A 43 -1.73 11.15 -11.01
CA GLN A 43 -2.01 11.63 -9.67
C GLN A 43 -0.87 11.24 -8.73
N HIS A 44 -0.44 12.18 -7.88
CA HIS A 44 0.57 11.94 -6.85
C HIS A 44 -0.10 11.72 -5.50
N LEU A 45 0.45 10.79 -4.73
CA LEU A 45 0.12 10.60 -3.32
C LEU A 45 1.41 10.56 -2.51
N THR A 46 1.46 11.30 -1.41
CA THR A 46 2.40 11.02 -0.34
C THR A 46 1.93 9.80 0.42
N VAL A 47 2.76 8.78 0.54
CA VAL A 47 2.47 7.59 1.34
C VAL A 47 3.35 7.61 2.56
N VAL A 48 2.73 7.58 3.73
CA VAL A 48 3.42 7.45 5.01
C VAL A 48 3.19 6.05 5.53
N PHE A 49 4.27 5.35 5.87
CA PHE A 49 4.30 4.10 6.60
C PHE A 49 4.68 4.43 8.04
N ILE A 50 3.83 4.05 9.01
CA ILE A 50 4.10 4.24 10.45
C ILE A 50 4.31 2.88 11.10
N ASN A 51 5.46 2.67 11.75
CA ASN A 51 5.75 1.43 12.45
C ASN A 51 4.84 1.31 13.68
N VAL A 52 3.96 0.31 13.71
CA VAL A 52 3.10 0.02 14.88
C VAL A 52 3.60 -1.18 15.70
N GLY A 53 4.83 -1.67 15.43
CA GLY A 53 5.53 -2.71 16.19
C GLY A 53 6.87 -2.24 16.79
N SER A 54 7.49 -3.05 17.65
CA SER A 54 8.67 -2.64 18.44
C SER A 54 10.04 -2.85 17.79
N HIS A 55 10.12 -3.46 16.60
CA HIS A 55 11.37 -4.07 16.10
C HIS A 55 12.04 -3.39 14.90
N GLY A 56 11.57 -2.22 14.45
CA GLY A 56 12.16 -1.48 13.33
C GLY A 56 12.98 -0.25 13.77
N PRO A 57 14.22 -0.01 13.27
CA PRO A 57 15.00 1.20 13.55
C PRO A 57 14.36 2.51 13.04
N ALA A 58 13.44 2.44 12.07
CA ALA A 58 12.66 3.60 11.61
C ALA A 58 11.25 3.57 12.22
N GLN A 59 10.80 4.72 12.74
CA GLN A 59 9.45 4.90 13.29
C GLN A 59 8.43 5.27 12.21
N SER A 60 8.87 5.98 11.18
CA SER A 60 8.06 6.27 10.00
C SER A 60 8.90 6.47 8.76
N VAL A 61 8.27 6.26 7.61
CA VAL A 61 8.86 6.45 6.28
C VAL A 61 7.81 7.10 5.40
N SER A 62 8.17 8.16 4.71
CA SER A 62 7.30 8.83 3.75
C SER A 62 7.93 8.86 2.37
N TYR A 63 7.17 8.55 1.33
CA TYR A 63 7.60 8.72 -0.05
C TYR A 63 6.42 8.94 -0.99
N GLY A 64 6.68 9.58 -2.14
CA GLY A 64 5.67 9.83 -3.16
C GLY A 64 5.49 8.62 -4.08
N VAL A 65 4.24 8.39 -4.49
CA VAL A 65 3.88 7.43 -5.54
C VAL A 65 3.03 8.10 -6.60
N ILE A 66 3.09 7.57 -7.81
CA ILE A 66 2.39 8.11 -8.99
C ILE A 66 1.41 7.05 -9.48
N ALA A 67 0.21 7.49 -9.87
CA ALA A 67 -0.80 6.62 -10.45
C ALA A 67 -0.37 6.09 -11.82
N GLU A 68 -0.43 4.77 -12.00
CA GLU A 68 -0.18 4.06 -13.25
C GLU A 68 -1.46 3.41 -13.79
N ARG A 69 -1.53 3.22 -15.11
CA ARG A 69 -2.70 2.60 -15.76
C ARG A 69 -2.74 1.10 -15.45
N MET A 70 -3.77 0.68 -14.73
CA MET A 70 -4.13 -0.72 -14.46
C MET A 70 -5.63 -0.79 -14.16
N PRO A 71 -6.46 -1.25 -15.12
CA PRO A 71 -7.89 -1.42 -14.92
C PRO A 71 -8.22 -2.29 -13.70
N ASN A 72 -9.17 -1.83 -12.88
CA ASN A 72 -9.59 -2.48 -11.64
C ASN A 72 -11.05 -2.14 -11.30
N ALA A 73 -11.58 -2.71 -10.22
CA ALA A 73 -12.98 -2.54 -9.83
C ALA A 73 -13.39 -1.08 -9.52
N TRP A 74 -12.43 -0.18 -9.32
CA TRP A 74 -12.67 1.21 -8.91
C TRP A 74 -12.22 2.26 -9.92
N GLY A 75 -11.72 1.83 -11.09
CA GLY A 75 -11.30 2.71 -12.17
C GLY A 75 -10.19 2.11 -13.03
N GLU A 76 -9.41 2.98 -13.66
CA GLU A 76 -8.34 2.58 -14.59
C GLU A 76 -6.92 2.75 -14.03
N PHE A 77 -6.80 3.21 -12.78
CA PHE A 77 -5.53 3.63 -12.21
C PHE A 77 -5.26 2.98 -10.86
N MET A 78 -3.98 2.79 -10.57
CA MET A 78 -3.48 2.22 -9.32
C MET A 78 -2.16 2.88 -8.91
N PHE A 79 -1.73 2.65 -7.67
CA PHE A 79 -0.48 3.12 -7.12
C PHE A 79 0.36 1.92 -6.67
N LYS A 80 1.58 1.79 -7.19
CA LYS A 80 2.54 0.78 -6.71
C LYS A 80 3.20 1.26 -5.43
N LEU A 81 2.96 0.53 -4.35
CA LEU A 81 3.57 0.83 -3.06
C LEU A 81 4.73 -0.14 -2.84
N TYR A 82 5.95 0.35 -3.06
CA TYR A 82 7.18 -0.44 -2.88
C TYR A 82 7.55 -0.57 -1.42
N VAL A 83 7.79 -1.80 -0.97
CA VAL A 83 8.46 -2.04 0.31
C VAL A 83 9.93 -1.68 0.13
N LYS A 84 10.31 -0.48 0.55
CA LYS A 84 11.72 -0.06 0.60
C LYS A 84 12.46 -0.95 1.62
N PRO A 85 13.79 -1.14 1.49
CA PRO A 85 14.61 -2.00 2.36
C PRO A 85 14.69 -1.58 3.85
N ILE A 86 13.79 -0.71 4.29
CA ILE A 86 13.51 -0.29 5.66
C ILE A 86 12.25 -0.98 6.22
N GLY A 87 11.57 -1.83 5.44
CA GLY A 87 10.57 -2.76 5.94
C GLY A 87 11.27 -3.90 6.67
N PHE A 88 11.05 -4.02 7.97
CA PHE A 88 11.60 -5.10 8.80
C PHE A 88 10.58 -6.23 8.91
N ALA A 89 11.03 -7.47 9.10
CA ALA A 89 10.11 -8.57 9.38
C ALA A 89 9.24 -8.25 10.62
N ASN A 90 7.97 -8.65 10.57
CA ASN A 90 6.98 -8.46 11.64
C ASN A 90 6.73 -6.99 11.98
N SER A 91 6.71 -6.12 10.97
CA SER A 91 6.35 -4.71 11.13
C SER A 91 4.98 -4.44 10.53
N CYS A 92 4.15 -3.71 11.27
CA CYS A 92 2.84 -3.28 10.80
C CYS A 92 2.89 -1.80 10.43
N TRP A 93 2.22 -1.42 9.35
CA TRP A 93 2.32 -0.09 8.76
C TRP A 93 0.97 0.46 8.35
N GLN A 94 0.61 1.61 8.91
CA GLN A 94 -0.54 2.37 8.45
C GLN A 94 -0.17 3.17 7.19
N ILE A 95 -1.06 3.20 6.19
CA ILE A 95 -0.95 4.04 4.99
C ILE A 95 -1.76 5.33 5.17
N LYS A 96 -1.12 6.47 4.97
CA LYS A 96 -1.78 7.78 4.90
C LYS A 96 -1.51 8.44 3.55
N THR A 97 -2.47 9.25 3.09
CA THR A 97 -2.37 10.04 1.86
C THR A 97 -2.66 11.52 2.14
N ASP A 98 -2.34 12.39 1.19
CA ASP A 98 -2.69 13.82 1.27
C ASP A 98 -4.22 14.05 1.29
N ALA A 99 -4.99 13.07 0.79
CA ALA A 99 -6.45 13.05 0.87
C ALA A 99 -7.00 12.55 2.22
N GLY A 100 -6.12 12.12 3.13
CA GLY A 100 -6.48 11.65 4.47
C GLY A 100 -6.00 10.24 4.79
N ASP A 101 -6.47 9.76 5.95
CA ASP A 101 -6.22 8.40 6.42
C ASP A 101 -6.94 7.37 5.54
N THR A 102 -6.19 6.35 5.10
CA THR A 102 -6.77 5.31 4.25
C THR A 102 -7.46 4.22 5.06
N GLY A 103 -7.18 4.12 6.37
CA GLY A 103 -7.58 2.99 7.21
C GLY A 103 -6.89 1.67 6.85
N LEU A 104 -5.94 1.68 5.91
CA LEU A 104 -5.17 0.50 5.53
C LEU A 104 -3.99 0.32 6.49
N VAL A 105 -3.89 -0.88 7.04
CA VAL A 105 -2.73 -1.36 7.81
C VAL A 105 -2.18 -2.58 7.12
N LEU A 106 -0.87 -2.63 6.96
CA LEU A 106 -0.16 -3.70 6.28
C LEU A 106 0.84 -4.35 7.21
N GLU A 107 0.85 -5.68 7.21
CA GLU A 107 1.85 -6.46 7.91
C GLU A 107 2.94 -6.91 6.93
N ILE A 108 4.18 -6.60 7.26
CA ILE A 108 5.35 -7.13 6.56
C ILE A 108 5.76 -8.43 7.26
N GLY A 109 5.59 -9.54 6.56
CA GLY A 109 6.00 -10.86 7.02
C GLY A 109 7.49 -11.12 6.81
N SER A 110 7.98 -12.17 7.46
CA SER A 110 9.29 -12.79 7.15
C SER A 110 9.22 -13.55 5.83
#